data_AF-A0A956YWI0-F1
#
_entry.id   AF-A0A956YWI0-F1
#
_cell.length_a   1.000
_cell.length_b   1.000
_cell.length_c   1.000
_cell.angle_alpha   90.00
_cell.angle_beta   90.00
_cell.angle_gamma   90.00
#
_symmetry.space_group_name_H-M   'P 1'
#
loop_
_entity.id
_entity.type
_entity.pdbx_description
1 polymer ?
#
loop_
_entity_poly.entity_id
_entity_poly.type
_entity_poly.pdbx_seq_one_letter_code
_entity_poly.pdbx_strand_id
1 'polypeptide(L)' 'EIIRRFDLLHFPMGALRCTHCNETLVEVDKEAIADRLPGNTLAYYDAFHQCTACDRIYWRGSHYQKLERFVDSLRDETF' A
#
# COMPACT_ATOMS: atom_id res chain seq x y z
N GLU A 1 -20.42 -3.74 12.21
CA GLU A 1 -20.50 -3.13 13.56
C GLU A 1 -19.24 -2.32 13.93
N ILE A 2 -18.05 -2.93 14.00
CA ILE A 2 -16.80 -2.27 14.47
C ILE A 2 -16.38 -1.06 13.63
N ILE A 3 -16.37 -1.17 12.29
CA ILE A 3 -15.93 -0.09 11.38
C ILE A 3 -16.73 1.20 11.64
N ARG A 4 -18.06 1.08 11.78
CA ARG A 4 -18.97 2.22 12.05
C ARG A 4 -18.79 2.77 13.46
N ARG A 5 -18.71 1.88 14.47
CA ARG A 5 -18.64 2.29 15.89
C ARG A 5 -17.40 3.11 16.21
N PHE A 6 -16.28 2.85 15.54
CA PHE A 6 -15.00 3.52 15.78
C PHE A 6 -14.58 4.47 14.64
N ASP A 7 -15.46 4.72 13.68
CA ASP A 7 -15.24 5.62 12.55
C ASP A 7 -13.90 5.38 11.81
N LEU A 8 -13.59 4.11 11.55
CA LEU A 8 -12.27 3.72 11.02
C LEU A 8 -12.04 4.16 9.57
N LEU A 9 -13.08 4.61 8.87
CA LEU A 9 -12.98 5.11 7.49
C LEU A 9 -12.48 6.55 7.40
N HIS A 10 -12.66 7.35 8.47
CA HIS A 10 -12.20 8.75 8.54
C HIS A 10 -10.97 8.91 9.43
N PHE A 11 -10.35 7.80 9.84
CA PHE A 11 -9.12 7.86 10.62
C PHE A 11 -7.99 8.46 9.76
N PRO A 12 -7.22 9.43 10.29
CA PRO A 12 -6.14 10.05 9.54
C PRO A 12 -5.13 8.97 9.13
N MET A 13 -4.81 8.90 7.84
CA MET A 13 -3.72 8.03 7.39
C MET A 13 -2.41 8.52 7.97
N GLY A 14 -1.82 7.71 8.86
CA GLY A 14 -0.45 7.88 9.30
C GLY A 14 0.56 7.44 8.25
N ALA A 15 1.84 7.41 8.62
CA ALA A 15 2.89 6.88 7.76
C ALA A 15 2.58 5.45 7.30
N LEU A 16 2.87 5.15 6.03
CA LEU A 16 2.69 3.81 5.48
C LEU A 16 3.57 2.81 6.23
N ARG A 17 2.99 1.65 6.56
CA ARG A 17 3.63 0.61 7.38
C ARG A 17 3.87 -0.66 6.55
N CYS A 18 5.00 -1.31 6.79
CA CYS A 18 5.32 -2.58 6.18
C CYS A 18 4.38 -3.68 6.71
N THR A 19 3.71 -4.40 5.80
CA THR A 19 2.84 -5.52 6.18
C THR A 19 3.57 -6.74 6.76
N HIS A 20 4.91 -6.77 6.68
CA HIS A 20 5.72 -7.86 7.20
C HIS A 20 6.34 -7.56 8.56
N CYS A 21 6.88 -6.36 8.78
CA CYS A 21 7.58 -6.01 10.02
C CYS A 21 7.05 -4.76 10.73
N ASN A 22 6.02 -4.11 10.18
CA ASN A 22 5.37 -2.91 10.73
C ASN A 22 6.25 -1.65 10.81
N GLU A 23 7.44 -1.66 10.22
CA GLU A 23 8.28 -0.46 10.11
C GLU A 23 7.83 0.46 8.98
N THR A 24 8.27 1.72 9.02
CA THR A 24 7.86 2.76 8.06
C THR A 24 8.33 2.42 6.65
N LEU A 25 7.43 2.64 5.69
CA LEU A 25 7.71 2.63 4.26
C LEU A 25 8.06 4.05 3.79
N VAL A 26 9.10 4.15 2.96
CA VAL A 26 9.52 5.41 2.33
C VAL A 26 9.42 5.29 0.82
N GLU A 27 9.16 6.39 0.13
CA GLU A 27 9.23 6.44 -1.33
C GLU A 27 10.65 6.12 -1.79
N VAL A 28 10.76 5.41 -2.92
CA VAL A 28 12.05 5.04 -3.52
C VAL A 28 12.00 5.19 -5.03
N ASP A 29 13.07 5.71 -5.61
CA ASP A 29 13.24 5.82 -7.05
C ASP A 29 13.30 4.45 -7.71
N LYS A 30 12.58 4.30 -8.82
CA LYS A 30 12.46 3.03 -9.53
C LYS A 30 13.81 2.55 -10.08
N GLU A 31 14.70 3.47 -10.42
CA GLU A 31 16.06 3.21 -10.88
C GLU A 31 16.90 2.55 -9.78
N ALA A 32 16.71 2.93 -8.51
CA ALA A 32 17.46 2.40 -7.37
C ALA A 32 17.07 0.96 -7.00
N ILE A 33 15.91 0.49 -7.44
CA ILE A 33 15.35 -0.82 -7.11
C ILE A 33 15.11 -1.71 -8.34
N ALA A 34 15.54 -1.27 -9.52
CA ALA A 34 15.25 -1.90 -10.79
C ALA A 34 15.59 -3.39 -10.82
N ASP A 35 16.76 -3.75 -10.32
CA ASP A 35 17.29 -5.13 -10.32
C ASP A 35 16.53 -6.09 -9.38
N ARG A 36 15.71 -5.54 -8.48
CA ARG A 36 14.97 -6.29 -7.46
C ARG A 36 13.51 -6.51 -7.84
N LEU A 37 13.06 -5.90 -8.93
CA LEU A 37 11.67 -5.97 -9.37
C LEU A 37 11.48 -7.11 -10.39
N PRO A 38 10.36 -7.83 -10.33
CA PRO A 38 10.09 -8.91 -11.27
C PRO A 38 9.70 -8.36 -12.65
N GLY A 39 10.41 -8.82 -13.69
CA GLY A 39 10.06 -8.61 -15.09
C GLY A 39 9.81 -7.14 -15.45
N ASN A 40 8.67 -6.88 -16.08
CA ASN A 40 8.34 -5.60 -16.71
C ASN A 40 7.77 -4.58 -15.70
N THR A 41 7.88 -4.80 -14.38
CA THR A 41 7.21 -3.99 -13.36
C THR A 41 7.55 -2.49 -13.50
N LEU A 42 8.81 -2.17 -13.81
CA LEU A 42 9.27 -0.80 -14.07
C LEU A 42 8.60 -0.12 -15.27
N ALA A 43 8.07 -0.89 -16.22
CA ALA A 43 7.42 -0.35 -17.41
C ALA A 43 5.95 0.03 -17.17
N TYR A 44 5.34 -0.46 -16.08
CA TYR A 44 3.92 -0.30 -15.81
C TYR A 44 3.62 0.51 -14.54
N TYR A 45 4.61 0.75 -13.69
CA TYR A 45 4.44 1.42 -12.41
C TYR A 45 5.59 2.41 -12.16
N ASP A 46 5.25 3.58 -11.61
CA ASP A 46 6.20 4.65 -11.31
C ASP A 46 6.30 4.99 -9.82
N ALA A 47 5.37 4.51 -8.99
CA ALA A 47 5.35 4.79 -7.56
C ALA A 47 5.71 3.54 -6.74
N PHE A 48 6.85 3.59 -6.09
CA PHE A 48 7.39 2.51 -5.27
C PHE A 48 7.68 2.98 -3.85
N HIS A 49 7.52 2.06 -2.91
CA HIS A 49 7.91 2.27 -1.52
C HIS A 49 8.77 1.11 -1.03
N GLN A 50 9.80 1.41 -0.24
CA GLN A 50 10.67 0.43 0.39
C GLN A 50 10.56 0.50 1.92
N CYS A 51 10.56 -0.66 2.57
CA CYS A 51 10.65 -0.73 4.02
C CYS A 51 12.06 -0.38 4.50
N THR A 52 12.12 0.51 5.48
CA THR A 52 13.36 0.96 6.13
C THR A 52 14.09 -0.11 6.94
N ALA A 53 13.44 -1.24 7.27
CA ALA A 53 14.02 -2.29 8.10
C ALA A 53 14.25 -3.63 7.39
N CYS A 54 13.32 -4.06 6.52
CA CYS A 54 13.38 -5.38 5.88
C CYS A 54 13.52 -5.33 4.35
N ASP A 55 13.69 -4.13 3.79
CA ASP A 55 13.93 -3.88 2.37
C ASP A 55 12.84 -4.38 1.40
N ARG A 56 11.68 -4.83 1.89
CA ARG A 56 10.55 -5.20 1.02
C ARG A 56 10.08 -4.00 0.22
N ILE A 57 9.83 -4.22 -1.06
CA ILE A 57 9.36 -3.21 -2.01
C ILE A 57 7.87 -3.41 -2.28
N TYR A 58 7.13 -2.31 -2.31
CA TYR A 58 5.69 -2.24 -2.50
C TYR A 58 5.35 -1.27 -3.65
N TRP A 59 4.32 -1.60 -4.44
CA TRP A 59 3.78 -0.74 -5.50
C TRP A 59 2.30 -1.01 -5.69
N ARG A 60 1.59 -0.11 -6.38
CA ARG A 60 0.13 -0.19 -6.61
C ARG A 60 -0.26 -1.18 -7.71
N GLY A 61 0.13 -2.45 -7.55
CA GLY A 61 -0.25 -3.54 -8.45
C GLY A 61 -1.66 -4.10 -8.22
N SER A 62 -1.94 -5.28 -8.79
CA SER A 62 -3.25 -5.94 -8.70
C SER A 62 -3.74 -6.21 -7.26
N HIS A 63 -2.82 -6.44 -6.32
CA HIS A 63 -3.15 -6.60 -4.90
C HIS A 63 -3.71 -5.31 -4.30
N TYR A 64 -3.12 -4.17 -4.63
CA TYR A 64 -3.59 -2.86 -4.20
C TYR A 64 -5.01 -2.58 -4.74
N GLN A 65 -5.24 -2.85 -6.02
CA GLN A 65 -6.57 -2.67 -6.65
C GLN A 65 -7.66 -3.54 -6.00
N LYS A 66 -7.32 -4.76 -5.57
CA LYS A 66 -8.26 -5.62 -4.83
C LYS A 66 -8.59 -5.03 -3.45
N LEU A 67 -7.58 -4.53 -2.74
CA LEU A 67 -7.76 -3.88 -1.44
C LEU A 67 -8.60 -2.61 -1.56
N GLU A 68 -8.36 -1.79 -2.57
CA GLU A 68 -9.11 -0.55 -2.82
C GLU A 68 -10.59 -0.84 -3.05
N ARG A 69 -10.92 -1.81 -3.92
CA ARG A 69 -12.31 -2.25 -4.11
C ARG A 69 -12.98 -2.75 -2.82
N PHE A 70 -12.24 -3.44 -1.97
CA PHE A 70 -12.77 -3.88 -0.67
C PHE A 70 -13.06 -2.69 0.24
N VAL A 71 -12.12 -1.74 0.34
CA VAL A 71 -12.30 -0.51 1.13
C VAL A 71 -13.47 0.31 0.61
N ASP A 72 -13.63 0.44 -0.70
CA ASP A 72 -14.74 1.17 -1.30
C ASP A 72 -16.09 0.48 -1.01
N SER A 73 -16.15 -0.85 -1.05
CA SER A 73 -17.36 -1.57 -0.66
C SER A 73 -17.79 -1.30 0.79
N LEU A 74 -16.82 -1.08 1.69
CA LEU A 74 -17.11 -0.71 3.09
C LEU A 74 -17.62 0.73 3.23
N ARG A 75 -17.28 1.62 2.29
CA ARG A 75 -17.78 3.00 2.26
C ARG A 75 -19.21 3.06 1.74
N ASP A 76 -19.52 2.27 0.71
CA ASP A 76 -20.84 2.23 0.06
C ASP A 76 -21.92 1.58 0.95
N GLU A 77 -21.53 0.71 1.88
CA GLU A 77 -22.44 0.15 2.89
C GLU A 77 -22.98 1.19 3.89
N THR A 78 -22.64 2.48 3.79
CA THR A 78 -23.10 3.55 4.70
C THR A 78 -24.48 4.11 4.26
N PHE A 79 -25.53 3.30 4.38
CA PHE A 79 -26.91 3.77 4.58
C PHE A 79 -27.36 3.47 6.03
#